data_AF-A0AAE1GI16-F1
#
_entry.id   AF-A0AAE1GI16-F1
#
_cell.length_a   1.000
_cell.length_b   1.000
_cell.length_c   1.000
_cell.angle_alpha   90.00
_cell.angle_beta   90.00
_cell.angle_gamma   90.00
#
_symmetry.space_group_name_H-M   'P 1'
#
loop_
_entity.id
_entity.type
_entity.pdbx_description
1 polymer ?
#
loop_
_entity_poly.entity_id
_entity_poly.type
_entity_poly.pdbx_seq_one_letter_code
_entity_poly.pdbx_strand_id
1 'polypeptide(L)'
;KGQRLPLPLCISGQHKSVFHDLFCSIANSPLQSLTFLYPSLYLSVGDLVCLGDCIRRSKHLTRLKLPNLKSIESYMPILLAVGGSNAIQTLRIDSNTVSVWDKAFQLAVTIPQTQLHPSHTLTRTLDLRLAGISPT
;
A
#
# COMPACT_ATOMS: atom_id res chain seq x y z
N LYS A 1 -1.60 -17.08 19.82
CA LYS A 1 -1.77 -17.24 18.34
C LYS A 1 -2.42 -15.96 17.83
N GLY A 2 -1.65 -15.03 17.26
CA GLY A 2 -2.19 -13.75 16.78
C GLY A 2 -3.18 -13.99 15.64
N GLN A 3 -4.39 -13.46 15.77
CA GLN A 3 -5.32 -13.39 14.65
C GLN A 3 -4.67 -12.53 13.57
N ARG A 4 -4.33 -13.13 12.42
CA ARG A 4 -3.92 -12.36 11.24
C ARG A 4 -5.15 -11.60 10.76
N LEU A 5 -5.06 -10.28 10.71
CA LEU A 5 -6.06 -9.44 10.04
C LEU A 5 -6.27 -9.99 8.62
N PRO A 6 -7.53 -10.16 8.16
CA PRO A 6 -7.79 -10.59 6.79
C PRO A 6 -7.16 -9.57 5.85
N LEU A 7 -6.19 -10.02 5.05
CA LEU A 7 -5.53 -9.15 4.10
C LEU A 7 -6.54 -8.75 3.01
N PRO A 8 -6.54 -7.48 2.56
CA PRO A 8 -7.29 -7.12 1.36
C PRO A 8 -6.65 -7.87 0.19
N LEU A 9 -7.34 -8.92 -0.27
CA LEU A 9 -6.97 -9.71 -1.43
C LEU A 9 -7.75 -9.21 -2.63
N CYS A 10 -7.08 -9.17 -3.78
CA CYS A 10 -7.77 -8.93 -5.03
C CYS A 10 -8.65 -10.13 -5.38
N ILE A 11 -9.95 -9.91 -5.57
CA ILE A 11 -10.88 -10.96 -6.02
C ILE A 11 -11.14 -10.77 -7.51
N SER A 12 -10.55 -11.64 -8.33
CA SER A 12 -10.76 -11.64 -9.79
C SER A 12 -12.26 -11.76 -10.10
N GLY A 13 -12.79 -10.82 -10.89
CA GLY A 13 -14.20 -10.76 -11.27
C GLY A 13 -15.04 -9.68 -10.56
N GLN A 14 -14.57 -9.13 -9.44
CA GLN A 14 -15.26 -8.00 -8.79
C GLN A 14 -14.75 -6.64 -9.25
N HIS A 15 -13.51 -6.56 -9.74
CA HIS A 15 -12.90 -5.30 -10.18
C HIS A 15 -12.79 -5.28 -11.71
N LYS A 16 -13.64 -4.50 -12.39
CA LYS A 16 -13.61 -4.30 -13.85
C LYS A 16 -12.65 -3.18 -14.26
N SER A 17 -11.44 -3.19 -13.70
CA SER A 17 -10.44 -2.15 -13.97
C SER A 17 -9.33 -2.69 -14.85
N VAL A 18 -8.96 -1.93 -15.87
CA VAL A 18 -7.81 -2.22 -16.75
C VAL A 18 -6.51 -2.33 -15.94
N PHE A 19 -6.46 -1.69 -14.76
CA PHE A 19 -5.32 -1.79 -13.86
C PHE A 19 -5.17 -3.18 -13.23
N HIS A 20 -6.25 -3.95 -13.09
CA HIS A 20 -6.16 -5.33 -12.60
C HIS A 20 -5.25 -6.17 -13.50
N ASP A 21 -5.53 -6.16 -14.80
CA ASP A 21 -4.77 -6.94 -15.79
C ASP A 21 -3.33 -6.47 -15.86
N LEU A 22 -3.12 -5.14 -15.87
CA LEU A 22 -1.78 -4.55 -15.81
C LEU A 22 -0.99 -5.05 -14.60
N PHE A 23 -1.58 -5.03 -13.40
CA PHE A 23 -0.91 -5.45 -12.17
C PHE A 23 -0.68 -6.96 -12.12
N CYS A 24 -1.58 -7.77 -12.69
CA CYS A 24 -1.36 -9.19 -12.90
C CYS A 24 -0.18 -9.46 -13.84
N SER A 25 -0.03 -8.69 -14.92
CA SER A 25 1.12 -8.79 -15.82
C SER A 25 2.42 -8.35 -15.14
N ILE A 26 2.40 -7.22 -14.41
CA ILE A 26 3.58 -6.72 -13.69
C ILE A 26 4.07 -7.72 -12.65
N ALA A 27 3.15 -8.37 -11.90
CA ALA A 27 3.51 -9.35 -10.88
C ALA A 27 4.37 -10.51 -11.41
N ASN A 28 4.16 -10.89 -12.68
CA ASN A 28 4.90 -11.98 -13.35
C ASN A 28 6.03 -11.48 -14.26
N SER A 29 6.28 -10.17 -14.30
CA SER A 29 7.29 -9.57 -15.15
C SER A 29 8.63 -9.41 -14.41
N PRO A 30 9.76 -9.24 -15.13
CA PRO A 30 11.04 -8.88 -14.53
C PRO A 30 11.14 -7.39 -14.13
N LEU A 31 10.02 -6.66 -14.10
CA LEU A 31 10.01 -5.24 -13.78
C LEU A 31 10.50 -5.01 -12.35
N GLN A 32 11.54 -4.19 -12.20
CA GLN A 32 12.13 -3.90 -10.89
C GLN A 32 11.61 -2.63 -10.22
N SER A 33 11.06 -1.71 -11.01
CA SER A 33 10.69 -0.38 -10.54
C SER A 33 9.37 0.04 -11.15
N LEU A 34 8.46 0.52 -10.29
CA LEU A 34 7.16 1.06 -10.70
C LEU A 34 6.96 2.44 -10.07
N THR A 35 6.63 3.42 -10.90
CA THR A 35 6.38 4.80 -10.47
C THR A 35 5.10 5.30 -11.10
N PHE A 36 4.17 5.76 -10.27
CA PHE A 36 2.95 6.41 -10.72
C PHE A 36 3.11 7.92 -10.67
N LEU A 37 2.63 8.59 -11.71
CA LEU A 37 2.46 10.04 -11.72
C LEU A 37 1.01 10.32 -11.34
N TYR A 38 0.77 11.04 -10.24
CA TYR A 38 -0.58 11.41 -9.77
C TYR A 38 -1.59 10.24 -9.67
N PRO A 39 -1.26 9.14 -8.97
CA PRO A 39 -2.14 7.96 -8.83
C PRO A 39 -3.56 8.29 -8.33
N SER A 40 -3.74 9.35 -7.53
CA SER A 40 -5.06 9.75 -7.03
C SER A 40 -6.04 10.25 -8.11
N LEU A 41 -5.59 10.48 -9.34
CA LEU A 41 -6.46 10.89 -10.45
C LEU A 41 -7.09 9.73 -11.21
N TYR A 42 -6.54 8.51 -11.09
CA TYR A 42 -6.98 7.37 -11.91
C TYR A 42 -6.96 6.01 -11.21
N LEU A 43 -6.29 5.87 -10.06
CA LEU A 43 -6.36 4.65 -9.26
C LEU A 43 -7.45 4.80 -8.21
N SER A 44 -8.46 3.93 -8.30
CA SER A 44 -9.42 3.71 -7.23
C SER A 44 -8.78 2.93 -6.07
N VAL A 45 -9.44 2.90 -4.91
CA VAL A 45 -9.03 2.05 -3.78
C VAL A 45 -8.99 0.57 -4.20
N GLY A 46 -9.93 0.12 -5.03
CA GLY A 46 -9.94 -1.23 -5.59
C GLY A 46 -8.70 -1.54 -6.43
N ASP A 47 -8.23 -0.56 -7.22
CA ASP A 47 -6.99 -0.69 -7.99
C ASP A 47 -5.77 -0.78 -7.08
N LEU A 48 -5.76 -0.03 -5.97
CA LEU A 48 -4.69 -0.09 -4.97
C LEU A 48 -4.67 -1.44 -4.24
N VAL A 49 -5.81 -2.10 -4.08
CA VAL A 49 -5.88 -3.51 -3.61
C VAL A 49 -5.24 -4.45 -4.64
N CYS A 50 -5.54 -4.27 -5.93
CA CYS A 50 -4.90 -5.04 -7.00
C CYS A 50 -3.37 -4.82 -7.04
N LEU A 51 -2.92 -3.56 -6.87
CA LEU A 51 -1.51 -3.23 -6.78
C LEU A 51 -0.85 -3.88 -5.55
N GLY A 52 -1.55 -3.89 -4.41
CA GLY A 52 -1.12 -4.60 -3.21
C GLY A 52 -0.92 -6.10 -3.45
N ASP A 53 -1.82 -6.74 -4.20
CA ASP A 53 -1.66 -8.14 -4.57
C ASP A 53 -0.46 -8.37 -5.51
N CYS A 54 -0.27 -7.48 -6.49
CA CYS A 54 0.90 -7.49 -7.37
C CYS A 54 2.21 -7.38 -6.58
N ILE A 55 2.28 -6.50 -5.58
CA ILE A 55 3.46 -6.32 -4.72
C ILE A 55 3.81 -7.60 -3.94
N ARG A 56 2.80 -8.31 -3.41
CA ARG A 56 3.01 -9.57 -2.67
C ARG A 56 3.50 -10.69 -3.57
N ARG A 57 2.99 -10.75 -4.80
CA ARG A 57 3.30 -11.81 -5.78
C ARG A 57 4.61 -11.57 -6.53
N SER A 58 4.97 -10.31 -6.76
CA SER A 58 6.16 -9.97 -7.53
C SER A 58 7.43 -10.40 -6.83
N LYS A 59 8.30 -11.10 -7.58
CA LYS A 59 9.64 -11.49 -7.14
C LYS A 59 10.72 -10.46 -7.50
N HIS A 60 10.39 -9.54 -8.41
CA HIS A 60 11.37 -8.65 -9.03
C HIS A 60 11.14 -7.18 -8.69
N LEU A 61 9.91 -6.78 -8.35
CA LEU A 61 9.60 -5.40 -8.03
C LEU A 61 10.26 -5.01 -6.70
N THR A 62 11.35 -4.26 -6.78
CA THR A 62 12.14 -3.82 -5.63
C THR A 62 11.83 -2.37 -5.23
N ARG A 63 11.36 -1.55 -6.17
CA ARG A 63 11.10 -0.12 -5.95
C ARG A 63 9.68 0.26 -6.36
N LEU A 64 8.96 0.92 -5.46
CA LEU A 64 7.63 1.47 -5.73
C LEU A 64 7.56 2.93 -5.29
N LYS A 65 7.06 3.80 -6.17
CA LYS A 65 6.77 5.20 -5.87
C LYS A 65 5.30 5.55 -6.14
N LEU A 66 4.62 6.02 -5.10
CA LEU A 66 3.20 6.40 -5.10
C LEU A 66 3.02 7.79 -4.47
N PRO A 67 3.23 8.87 -5.24
CA PRO A 67 3.08 10.23 -4.74
C PRO A 67 1.60 10.66 -4.71
N ASN A 68 1.25 11.64 -3.89
CA ASN A 68 -0.03 12.36 -3.90
C ASN A 68 -1.29 11.49 -3.74
N LEU A 69 -1.21 10.37 -3.02
CA LEU A 69 -2.40 9.73 -2.47
C LEU A 69 -2.98 10.63 -1.36
N LYS A 70 -4.31 10.64 -1.20
CA LYS A 70 -5.01 11.66 -0.40
C LYS A 70 -5.67 11.13 0.88
N SER A 71 -5.73 9.82 1.10
CA SER A 71 -6.39 9.19 2.25
C SER A 71 -5.61 8.00 2.80
N ILE A 72 -5.76 7.71 4.10
CA ILE A 72 -5.18 6.53 4.75
C ILE A 72 -5.72 5.24 4.14
N GLU A 73 -7.00 5.22 3.78
CA GLU A 73 -7.61 4.11 3.04
C GLU A 73 -6.85 3.76 1.75
N SER A 74 -6.33 4.76 1.03
CA SER A 74 -5.54 4.53 -0.19
C SER A 74 -4.15 3.95 0.11
N TYR A 75 -3.56 4.29 1.25
CA TYR A 75 -2.25 3.79 1.64
C TYR A 75 -2.29 2.36 2.17
N MET A 76 -3.35 1.99 2.88
CA MET A 76 -3.43 0.73 3.61
C MET A 76 -3.18 -0.52 2.76
N PRO A 77 -3.78 -0.69 1.56
CA PRO A 77 -3.51 -1.85 0.72
C PRO A 77 -2.03 -2.02 0.38
N ILE A 78 -1.32 -0.91 0.18
CA ILE A 78 0.09 -0.88 -0.17
C ILE A 78 0.95 -1.19 1.05
N LEU A 79 0.67 -0.56 2.20
CA LEU A 79 1.41 -0.78 3.43
C LEU A 79 1.31 -2.25 3.90
N LEU A 80 0.11 -2.83 3.86
CA LEU A 80 -0.12 -4.23 4.18
C LEU A 80 0.59 -5.17 3.20
N ALA A 81 0.58 -4.84 1.91
CA ALA A 81 1.25 -5.63 0.89
C ALA A 81 2.77 -5.63 1.04
N VAL A 82 3.38 -4.48 1.36
CA VAL A 82 4.81 -4.39 1.62
C VAL A 82 5.20 -5.23 2.83
N GLY A 83 4.40 -5.24 3.89
CA GLY A 83 4.61 -6.12 5.04
C GLY A 83 4.64 -7.61 4.69
N GLY A 84 3.96 -8.02 3.61
CA GLY A 84 3.93 -9.40 3.10
C GLY A 84 4.85 -9.66 1.90
N SER A 85 5.57 -8.67 1.38
CA SER A 85 6.46 -8.83 0.21
C SER A 85 7.90 -9.03 0.65
N ASN A 86 8.61 -9.94 -0.03
CA ASN A 86 10.04 -10.19 0.18
C ASN A 86 10.93 -9.46 -0.83
N ALA A 87 10.36 -8.90 -1.90
CA ALA A 87 11.11 -8.28 -2.99
C ALA A 87 11.26 -6.76 -2.82
N ILE A 88 10.25 -6.08 -2.27
CA ILE A 88 10.28 -4.62 -2.10
C ILE A 88 11.38 -4.21 -1.12
N GLN A 89 12.26 -3.32 -1.59
CA GLN A 89 13.36 -2.72 -0.83
C GLN A 89 13.09 -1.24 -0.56
N THR A 90 12.49 -0.55 -1.53
CA THR A 90 12.20 0.89 -1.43
C THR A 90 10.73 1.14 -1.73
N LEU A 91 10.03 1.73 -0.75
CA LEU A 91 8.69 2.28 -0.92
C LEU A 91 8.77 3.77 -0.67
N ARG A 92 8.45 4.57 -1.69
CA ARG A 92 8.39 6.02 -1.57
C ARG A 92 6.94 6.49 -1.68
N ILE A 93 6.48 7.11 -0.60
CA ILE A 93 5.14 7.65 -0.47
C ILE A 93 5.27 9.11 -0.04
N ASP A 94 4.97 10.01 -0.97
CA ASP A 94 4.98 11.44 -0.71
C ASP A 94 3.54 11.95 -0.82
N SER A 95 3.10 12.86 0.04
CA SER A 95 1.86 13.61 -0.23
C SER A 95 1.89 15.00 0.39
N ASN A 96 1.28 15.94 -0.33
CA ASN A 96 1.12 17.31 0.15
C ASN A 96 -0.05 17.47 1.12
N THR A 97 -0.99 16.53 1.14
CA THR A 97 -2.17 16.53 2.02
C THR A 97 -2.66 15.09 2.21
N VAL A 98 -2.94 14.70 3.45
CA VAL A 98 -3.54 13.40 3.77
C VAL A 98 -4.71 13.60 4.73
N SER A 99 -5.89 13.11 4.34
CA SER A 99 -7.05 13.06 5.23
C SER A 99 -6.86 11.95 6.25
N VAL A 100 -6.97 12.29 7.53
CA VAL A 100 -6.87 11.37 8.68
C VAL A 100 -8.23 11.08 9.32
N TRP A 101 -9.32 11.41 8.64
CA TRP A 101 -10.69 11.20 9.17
C TRP A 101 -11.35 9.93 8.65
N ASP A 102 -10.67 9.19 7.79
CA ASP A 102 -11.25 7.99 7.20
C ASP A 102 -11.32 6.81 8.19
N LYS A 103 -12.20 5.86 7.87
CA LYS A 103 -12.46 4.69 8.73
C LYS A 103 -11.21 3.86 8.98
N ALA A 104 -10.26 3.84 8.03
CA ALA A 104 -9.03 3.07 8.20
C ALA A 104 -8.10 3.72 9.24
N PHE A 105 -8.02 5.06 9.26
CA PHE A 105 -7.32 5.78 10.32
C PHE A 105 -7.99 5.53 11.68
N GLN A 106 -9.31 5.67 11.77
CA GLN A 106 -10.06 5.43 13.01
C GLN A 106 -9.79 4.01 13.53
N LEU A 107 -9.82 2.99 12.66
CA LEU A 107 -9.48 1.62 13.04
C LEU A 107 -8.04 1.49 13.51
N ALA A 108 -7.07 2.11 12.83
CA ALA A 108 -5.66 2.03 13.20
C ALA A 108 -5.39 2.64 14.60
N VAL A 109 -6.07 3.74 14.95
CA VAL A 109 -5.88 4.40 16.26
C VAL A 109 -6.70 3.77 17.40
N THR A 110 -7.76 3.02 17.07
CA THR A 110 -8.64 2.38 18.07
C THR A 110 -8.12 1.00 18.51
N ILE A 111 -7.07 0.46 17.88
CA ILE A 111 -6.45 -0.82 18.31
C ILE A 111 -5.76 -0.62 19.67
N PRO A 112 -6.16 -1.35 20.74
CA PRO A 112 -5.48 -1.28 22.04
C PRO A 112 -4.03 -1.75 21.91
N GLN A 113 -3.09 -1.07 22.59
CA GLN A 113 -1.64 -1.30 22.56
C GLN A 113 -1.16 -2.66 23.14
N THR A 114 -1.96 -3.73 23.08
CA THR A 114 -1.68 -4.94 23.85
C THR A 114 -0.74 -5.96 23.21
N GLN A 115 -0.15 -5.76 22.02
CA GLN A 115 0.78 -6.75 21.45
C GLN A 115 1.85 -6.14 20.52
N LEU A 116 2.84 -5.42 21.06
CA LEU A 116 4.11 -5.15 20.36
C LEU A 116 5.26 -5.86 21.09
N HIS A 117 5.63 -7.05 20.63
CA HIS A 117 6.91 -7.68 20.96
C HIS A 117 7.98 -7.20 19.96
N PRO A 118 9.20 -6.84 20.39
CA PRO A 118 10.24 -6.36 19.49
C PRO A 118 11.01 -7.55 18.93
N SER A 119 10.95 -7.83 17.63
CA SER A 119 11.93 -8.71 16.98
C SER A 119 11.99 -8.46 15.47
N HIS A 120 13.22 -8.25 14.99
CA HIS A 120 13.70 -8.11 13.61
C HIS A 120 13.56 -6.72 12.97
N THR A 121 14.61 -5.91 13.17
CA THR A 121 14.88 -4.69 12.39
C THR A 121 15.33 -5.08 10.98
N LEU A 122 14.37 -5.20 10.06
CA LEU A 122 14.63 -5.02 8.64
C LEU A 122 14.67 -3.52 8.38
N THR A 123 15.83 -2.96 8.02
CA THR A 123 15.98 -1.56 7.62
C THR A 123 15.33 -1.33 6.25
N ARG A 124 13.99 -1.34 6.21
CA ARG A 124 13.23 -0.86 5.06
C ARG A 124 13.04 0.63 5.25
N THR A 125 13.69 1.42 4.41
CA THR A 125 13.49 2.87 4.44
C THR A 125 12.12 3.19 3.86
N LEU A 126 11.17 3.47 4.75
CA LEU A 126 9.90 4.09 4.43
C LEU A 126 10.08 5.61 4.55
N ASP A 127 10.38 6.29 3.43
CA ASP A 127 10.41 7.74 3.39
C ASP A 127 8.96 8.24 3.22
N LEU A 128 8.32 8.50 4.36
CA LEU A 128 7.00 9.13 4.46
C LEU A 128 7.20 10.63 4.64
N ARG A 129 6.96 11.40 3.57
CA ARG A 129 6.90 12.86 3.65
C ARG A 129 5.44 13.29 3.61
N LEU A 130 4.90 13.60 4.79
CA LEU A 130 3.60 14.24 4.96
C LEU A 130 3.84 15.75 5.04
N ALA A 131 3.49 16.49 3.99
CA ALA A 131 3.39 17.95 4.13
C ALA A 131 2.01 18.27 4.72
N GLY A 132 1.98 19.14 5.74
CA GLY A 132 0.77 19.85 6.21
C GLY A 132 -0.43 18.99 6.63
N ILE A 133 -0.63 18.82 7.94
CA ILE A 133 -1.92 18.37 8.49
C ILE A 133 -2.87 19.58 8.40
N SER A 134 -3.89 19.54 7.54
CA SER A 134 -4.96 20.55 7.52
C SER A 134 -6.15 20.04 8.32
N PRO A 135 -6.57 20.73 9.39
CA PRO A 135 -7.87 20.53 10.01
C PRO A 135 -8.92 21.26 9.16
N THR A 136 -9.83 20.51 8.54
CA THR A 136 -11.10 21.03 8.02
C THR A 136 -12.22 20.23 8.62
#